data_AF-A0A1X2GNW6-F1
#
_entry.id   AF-A0A1X2GNW6-F1
#
_cell.length_a   1.000
_cell.length_b   1.000
_cell.length_c   1.000
_cell.angle_alpha   90.00
_cell.angle_beta   90.00
_cell.angle_gamma   90.00
#
_symmetry.space_group_name_H-M   'P 1'
#
loop_
_entity.id
_entity.type
_entity.pdbx_description
1 polymer ?
#
loop_
_entity_poly.entity_id
_entity_poly.type
_entity_poly.pdbx_seq_one_letter_code
_entity_poly.pdbx_strand_id
1 'polypeptide(L)'
;MPAAIQRIFQRSRDGLSQARDQTISLEIPVERTREPPKIVAKTLAGISFLWDTLIITPFLLVWRFLARYTNLTFWIIFSMVVGILVGNFAPDAGKAVKPLGTAFINMIKIVEVPLIFSTLVVGIAGHGDDVSKVGKLAVKTIIYFEVVTTFALFIGLAMANLVKPGAGVILPADAGDTVTSLEQKNTEISWDKEMFLIIPENFFVAAYNGSILGVVFCAVMFSCATMLADKTSRNFMLRINSSLSQVMFKFVGLVMNYAPIGIGCALAATVGSNGISVLANLGKLIGCLYASLFIFVLIILLPIMLIFNIPVFGFFKAVSQPWLIAFSSASSESALPKAFERMREFGCPNAVTGFVIPCGYSFNLDGTTLYLSLASIFSAQAAGLNLPVATQLSILGTLMLSSKGVAAVSYF
;
A
#
# COMPACT_ATOMS: atom_id res chain seq x y z
N MET A 1 -34.57 36.49 29.29
CA MET A 1 -33.26 37.07 28.95
C MET A 1 -33.39 38.60 29.01
N PRO A 2 -32.57 39.32 29.80
CA PRO A 2 -32.74 40.77 30.02
C PRO A 2 -32.40 41.59 28.78
N ALA A 3 -33.11 42.69 28.55
CA ALA A 3 -32.99 43.60 27.39
C ALA A 3 -31.56 44.13 27.12
N ALA A 4 -30.65 44.05 28.10
CA ALA A 4 -29.24 44.40 27.92
C ALA A 4 -28.49 43.42 27.00
N ILE A 5 -28.82 42.13 27.01
CA ILE A 5 -28.14 41.11 26.21
C ILE A 5 -28.55 41.20 24.74
N GLN A 6 -29.83 41.52 24.46
CA GLN A 6 -30.30 41.76 23.08
C GLN A 6 -29.60 42.95 22.43
N ARG A 7 -29.34 44.04 23.17
CA ARG A 7 -28.61 45.21 22.63
C ARG A 7 -27.14 44.90 22.29
N ILE A 8 -26.50 43.98 23.01
CA ILE A 8 -25.12 43.56 22.74
C ILE A 8 -25.06 42.71 21.46
N PHE A 9 -26.00 41.78 21.28
CA PHE A 9 -26.11 40.99 20.05
C PHE A 9 -26.46 41.86 18.83
N GLN A 10 -27.29 42.89 18.99
CA GLN A 10 -27.64 43.81 17.92
C GLN A 10 -26.43 44.66 17.49
N ARG A 11 -25.70 45.27 18.44
CA ARG A 11 -24.45 46.02 18.15
C ARG A 11 -23.37 45.17 17.49
N SER A 12 -23.23 43.90 17.89
CA SER A 12 -22.27 42.97 17.26
C SER A 12 -22.67 42.61 15.83
N ARG A 13 -23.97 42.43 15.56
CA ARG A 13 -24.51 42.15 14.22
C ARG A 13 -24.38 43.37 13.29
N ASP A 14 -24.63 44.57 13.80
CA ASP A 14 -24.52 45.81 13.04
C ASP A 14 -23.06 46.13 12.70
N GLY A 15 -22.12 45.92 13.65
CA GLY A 15 -20.68 46.06 13.42
C GLY A 15 -20.10 45.05 12.41
N LEU A 16 -20.61 43.82 12.39
CA LEU A 16 -20.24 42.82 11.37
C LEU A 16 -20.85 43.13 10.00
N SER A 17 -21.99 43.82 9.94
CA SER A 17 -22.55 44.30 8.66
C SER A 17 -21.75 45.46 8.08
N GLN A 18 -21.30 46.40 8.92
CA GLN A 18 -20.43 47.52 8.50
C GLN A 18 -19.03 47.05 8.09
N ALA A 19 -18.49 45.99 8.70
CA ALA A 19 -17.23 45.38 8.28
C ALA A 19 -17.33 44.59 6.96
N ARG A 20 -18.53 44.14 6.57
CA ARG A 20 -18.78 43.39 5.34
C ARG A 20 -18.85 44.29 4.09
N ASP A 21 -19.19 45.57 4.28
CA ASP A 21 -19.22 46.59 3.21
C ASP A 21 -17.87 47.32 3.02
N GLN A 22 -16.87 47.04 3.86
CA GLN A 22 -15.48 47.44 3.64
C GLN A 22 -14.66 46.27 3.11
N THR A 23 -15.08 45.68 2.00
CA THR A 23 -14.10 45.01 1.12
C THR A 23 -13.11 46.07 0.68
N ILE A 24 -11.92 46.07 1.28
CA ILE A 24 -10.74 46.73 0.73
C ILE A 24 -10.53 46.05 -0.64
N SER A 25 -11.10 46.64 -1.68
CA SER A 25 -10.80 46.31 -3.06
C SER A 25 -9.38 46.76 -3.31
N LEU A 26 -8.43 45.87 -2.99
CA LEU A 26 -7.09 45.93 -3.55
C LEU A 26 -7.25 45.77 -5.05
N GLU A 27 -7.39 46.88 -5.78
CA GLU A 27 -7.10 46.91 -7.21
C GLU A 27 -5.63 46.50 -7.35
N ILE A 28 -5.41 45.21 -7.57
CA ILE A 28 -4.13 44.72 -8.07
C ILE A 28 -3.98 45.42 -9.42
N PRO A 29 -2.99 46.32 -9.61
CA PRO A 29 -2.80 46.94 -10.90
C PRO A 29 -2.58 45.81 -11.89
N VAL A 30 -3.47 45.69 -12.88
CA VAL A 30 -3.30 44.73 -13.97
C VAL A 30 -2.01 45.13 -14.66
N GLU A 31 -0.94 44.43 -14.34
CA GLU A 31 0.34 44.60 -15.01
C GLU A 31 0.06 44.36 -16.49
N ARG A 32 0.10 45.42 -17.30
CA ARG A 32 -0.02 45.29 -18.76
C ARG A 32 1.15 44.42 -19.18
N THR A 33 0.90 43.13 -19.37
CA THR A 33 1.84 42.22 -20.00
C THR A 33 2.19 42.85 -21.34
N ARG A 34 3.39 43.46 -21.43
CA ARG A 34 3.88 43.97 -22.71
C ARG A 34 3.97 42.76 -23.61
N GLU A 35 3.13 42.70 -24.64
CA GLU A 35 3.23 41.64 -25.64
C GLU A 35 4.67 41.57 -26.13
N PRO A 36 5.29 40.38 -26.14
CA PRO A 36 6.66 40.25 -26.60
C PRO A 36 6.77 40.84 -28.01
N PRO A 37 7.87 41.55 -28.34
CA PRO A 37 8.04 42.16 -29.65
C PRO A 37 7.76 41.11 -30.73
N LYS A 38 7.03 41.49 -31.79
CA LYS A 38 6.46 40.56 -32.79
C LYS A 38 7.46 39.52 -33.33
N ILE A 39 8.74 39.85 -33.36
CA ILE A 39 9.85 38.97 -33.74
C ILE A 39 10.02 37.83 -32.73
N VAL A 40 10.04 38.11 -31.42
CA VAL A 40 10.14 37.12 -30.34
C VAL A 40 8.91 36.21 -30.32
N ALA A 41 7.70 36.77 -30.49
CA ALA A 41 6.48 35.99 -30.60
C ALA A 41 6.51 35.01 -31.80
N LYS A 42 7.02 35.46 -32.95
CA LYS A 42 7.13 34.64 -34.17
C LYS A 42 8.20 33.55 -34.05
N THR A 43 9.32 33.84 -33.39
CA THR A 43 10.38 32.86 -33.15
C THR A 43 9.95 31.81 -32.13
N LEU A 44 9.28 32.22 -31.04
CA LEU A 44 8.72 31.29 -30.06
C LEU A 44 7.64 30.40 -30.68
N ALA A 45 6.77 30.96 -31.53
CA ALA A 45 5.76 30.20 -32.26
C ALA A 45 6.38 29.23 -33.28
N GLY A 46 7.50 29.60 -33.93
CA GLY A 46 8.24 28.72 -34.83
C GLY A 46 8.93 27.56 -34.09
N ILE A 47 9.52 27.84 -32.93
CA ILE A 47 10.12 26.82 -32.06
C ILE A 47 9.04 25.88 -31.52
N SER A 48 7.91 26.41 -31.01
CA SER A 48 6.81 25.59 -30.52
C SER A 48 6.21 24.75 -31.64
N PHE A 49 6.04 25.30 -32.85
CA PHE A 49 5.55 24.55 -34.01
C PHE A 49 6.50 23.42 -34.43
N LEU A 50 7.82 23.67 -34.45
CA LEU A 50 8.82 22.64 -34.75
C LEU A 50 8.85 21.55 -33.67
N TRP A 51 8.81 21.94 -32.39
CA TRP A 51 8.72 21.01 -31.26
C TRP A 51 7.45 20.16 -31.28
N ASP A 52 6.31 20.80 -31.53
CA ASP A 52 5.03 20.13 -31.62
C ASP A 52 5.00 19.16 -32.80
N THR A 53 5.49 19.57 -33.97
CA THR A 53 5.36 18.77 -35.20
C THR A 53 6.41 17.66 -35.31
N LEU A 54 7.65 17.90 -34.89
CA LEU A 54 8.75 16.93 -35.05
C LEU A 54 8.89 15.96 -33.88
N ILE A 55 8.49 16.35 -32.67
CA ILE A 55 8.72 15.54 -31.46
C ILE A 55 7.38 15.12 -30.87
N ILE A 56 6.51 16.08 -30.53
CA ILE A 56 5.31 15.79 -29.73
C ILE A 56 4.25 15.05 -30.56
N THR A 57 3.97 15.47 -31.79
CA THR A 57 2.94 14.86 -32.65
C THR A 57 3.27 13.42 -33.05
N PRO A 58 4.50 13.08 -33.53
CA PRO A 58 4.85 11.70 -33.81
C PRO A 58 4.93 10.86 -32.53
N PHE A 59 5.43 11.41 -31.42
CA PHE A 59 5.39 10.74 -30.12
C PHE A 59 3.96 10.44 -29.67
N LEU A 60 3.05 11.41 -29.77
CA LEU A 60 1.64 11.25 -29.42
C LEU A 60 0.90 10.30 -30.36
N LEU A 61 1.23 10.26 -31.65
CA LEU A 61 0.67 9.30 -32.61
C LEU A 61 1.11 7.87 -32.29
N VAL A 62 2.42 7.68 -32.05
CA VAL A 62 2.98 6.38 -31.63
C VAL A 62 2.41 5.99 -30.25
N TRP A 63 2.31 6.93 -29.31
CA TRP A 63 1.70 6.72 -28.00
C TRP A 63 0.23 6.35 -28.09
N ARG A 64 -0.57 7.05 -28.90
CA ARG A 64 -2.00 6.75 -29.10
C ARG A 64 -2.21 5.43 -29.81
N PHE A 65 -1.33 5.09 -30.75
CA PHE A 65 -1.32 3.80 -31.43
C PHE A 65 -0.97 2.68 -30.45
N LEU A 66 0.14 2.81 -29.70
CA LEU A 66 0.55 1.86 -28.66
C LEU A 66 -0.53 1.73 -27.58
N ALA A 67 -1.07 2.82 -27.06
CA ALA A 67 -2.11 2.82 -26.01
C ALA A 67 -3.42 2.14 -26.47
N ARG A 68 -3.65 2.02 -27.78
CA ARG A 68 -4.80 1.28 -28.33
C ARG A 68 -4.58 -0.23 -28.30
N TYR A 69 -3.32 -0.68 -28.30
CA TYR A 69 -2.93 -2.10 -28.32
C TYR A 69 -2.24 -2.57 -27.02
N THR A 70 -1.95 -1.67 -26.08
CA THR A 70 -1.27 -1.94 -24.82
C THR A 70 -2.18 -1.65 -23.63
N ASN A 71 -2.03 -2.43 -22.57
CA ASN A 71 -2.76 -2.26 -21.32
C ASN A 71 -1.85 -1.69 -20.22
N LEU A 72 -2.42 -1.28 -19.08
CA LEU A 72 -1.63 -0.72 -17.99
C LEU A 72 -0.55 -1.69 -17.49
N THR A 73 -0.87 -2.99 -17.45
CA THR A 73 0.07 -4.06 -17.07
C THR A 73 1.33 -4.06 -17.95
N PHE A 74 1.18 -3.91 -19.26
CA PHE A 74 2.29 -3.80 -20.20
C PHE A 74 3.18 -2.61 -19.87
N TRP A 75 2.60 -1.43 -19.64
CA TRP A 75 3.36 -0.23 -19.29
C TRP A 75 4.11 -0.35 -17.98
N ILE A 76 3.51 -0.98 -16.97
CA ILE A 76 4.19 -1.26 -15.70
C ILE A 76 5.40 -2.15 -15.94
N ILE A 77 5.24 -3.29 -16.62
CA ILE A 77 6.36 -4.21 -16.92
C ILE A 77 7.45 -3.50 -17.71
N PHE A 78 7.08 -2.75 -18.75
CA PHE A 78 8.03 -1.99 -19.56
C PHE A 78 8.81 -0.99 -18.72
N SER A 79 8.11 -0.19 -17.90
CA SER A 79 8.75 0.78 -17.00
C SER A 79 9.63 0.13 -15.94
N MET A 80 9.29 -1.07 -15.46
CA MET A 80 10.15 -1.83 -14.55
C MET A 80 11.48 -2.19 -15.21
N VAL A 81 11.43 -2.73 -16.44
CA VAL A 81 12.64 -3.08 -17.21
C VAL A 81 13.49 -1.85 -17.45
N VAL A 82 12.88 -0.74 -17.90
CA VAL A 82 13.58 0.53 -18.10
C VAL A 82 14.20 1.02 -16.79
N GLY A 83 13.47 0.96 -15.68
CA GLY A 83 13.95 1.36 -14.36
C GLY A 83 15.19 0.58 -13.93
N ILE A 84 15.16 -0.75 -14.07
CA ILE A 84 16.30 -1.62 -13.77
C ILE A 84 17.52 -1.25 -14.63
N LEU A 85 17.31 -1.04 -15.94
CA LEU A 85 18.40 -0.65 -16.85
C LEU A 85 19.00 0.71 -16.45
N VAL A 86 18.17 1.70 -16.14
CA VAL A 86 18.63 3.02 -15.68
C VAL A 86 19.41 2.90 -14.37
N GLY A 87 18.89 2.17 -13.39
CA GLY A 87 19.57 1.95 -12.12
C GLY A 87 20.92 1.24 -12.27
N ASN A 88 21.04 0.32 -13.23
CA ASN A 88 22.27 -0.42 -13.46
C ASN A 88 23.33 0.37 -14.26
N PHE A 89 22.92 1.05 -15.34
CA PHE A 89 23.85 1.75 -16.24
C PHE A 89 24.10 3.22 -15.84
N ALA A 90 23.18 3.84 -15.11
CA ALA A 90 23.27 5.22 -14.64
C ALA A 90 22.80 5.32 -13.17
N PRO A 91 23.56 4.75 -12.21
CA PRO A 91 23.12 4.61 -10.82
C PRO A 91 22.80 5.94 -10.13
N ASP A 92 23.54 7.01 -10.43
CA ASP A 92 23.28 8.34 -9.86
C ASP A 92 21.97 8.93 -10.39
N ALA A 93 21.66 8.72 -11.67
CA ALA A 93 20.36 9.09 -12.25
C ALA A 93 19.23 8.26 -11.64
N GLY A 94 19.45 6.96 -11.43
CA GLY A 94 18.49 6.07 -10.76
C GLY A 94 18.16 6.55 -9.35
N LYS A 95 19.16 6.94 -8.56
CA LYS A 95 18.96 7.53 -7.23
C LYS A 95 18.20 8.86 -7.30
N ALA A 96 18.54 9.72 -8.26
CA ALA A 96 17.95 11.05 -8.41
C ALA A 96 16.44 11.01 -8.72
N VAL A 97 15.96 9.95 -9.39
CA VAL A 97 14.52 9.80 -9.71
C VAL A 97 13.69 9.21 -8.57
N LYS A 98 14.28 8.85 -7.43
CA LYS A 98 13.57 8.32 -6.24
C LYS A 98 12.33 9.15 -5.85
N PRO A 99 12.33 10.50 -5.86
CA PRO A 99 11.15 11.29 -5.50
C PRO A 99 9.91 10.98 -6.33
N LEU A 100 10.06 10.59 -7.61
CA LEU A 100 8.94 10.21 -8.47
C LEU A 100 8.28 8.90 -8.03
N GLY A 101 9.08 7.95 -7.55
CA GLY A 101 8.59 6.71 -6.94
C GLY A 101 7.92 6.96 -5.60
N THR A 102 8.53 7.78 -4.74
CA THR A 102 7.93 8.17 -3.45
C THR A 102 6.61 8.91 -3.63
N ALA A 103 6.50 9.79 -4.64
CA ALA A 103 5.25 10.46 -4.97
C ALA A 103 4.13 9.47 -5.30
N PHE A 104 4.42 8.39 -6.03
CA PHE A 104 3.44 7.34 -6.31
C PHE A 104 2.92 6.68 -5.04
N ILE A 105 3.83 6.28 -4.14
CA ILE A 105 3.45 5.67 -2.85
C ILE A 105 2.59 6.63 -2.04
N ASN A 106 2.98 7.91 -1.94
CA ASN A 106 2.20 8.92 -1.21
C ASN A 106 0.82 9.14 -1.82
N MET A 107 0.68 9.10 -3.15
CA MET A 107 -0.62 9.18 -3.81
C MET A 107 -1.53 8.00 -3.46
N ILE A 108 -0.97 6.80 -3.29
CA ILE A 108 -1.75 5.64 -2.83
C ILE A 108 -2.21 5.83 -1.37
N LYS A 109 -1.31 6.25 -0.48
CA LYS A 109 -1.62 6.50 0.95
C LYS A 109 -2.80 7.45 1.15
N ILE A 110 -2.93 8.47 0.30
CA ILE A 110 -4.06 9.42 0.34
C ILE A 110 -5.41 8.72 0.14
N VAL A 111 -5.46 7.68 -0.69
CA VAL A 111 -6.71 7.01 -1.07
C VAL A 111 -7.17 6.02 -0.01
N GLU A 112 -6.24 5.42 0.73
CA GLU A 112 -6.52 4.24 1.57
C GLU A 112 -7.49 4.50 2.70
N VAL A 113 -7.21 5.47 3.57
CA VAL A 113 -8.06 5.76 4.73
C VAL A 113 -9.52 6.04 4.33
N PRO A 114 -9.83 7.01 3.43
CA PRO A 114 -11.21 7.27 3.06
C PRO A 114 -11.86 6.10 2.32
N LEU A 115 -11.11 5.34 1.51
CA LEU A 115 -11.63 4.18 0.79
C LEU A 115 -11.98 3.05 1.74
N ILE A 116 -11.07 2.66 2.63
CA ILE A 116 -11.26 1.57 3.59
C ILE A 116 -12.41 1.90 4.54
N PHE A 117 -12.39 3.10 5.12
CA PHE A 117 -13.43 3.54 6.04
C PHE A 117 -14.81 3.49 5.36
N SER A 118 -14.95 4.13 4.20
CA SER A 118 -16.25 4.23 3.53
C SER A 118 -16.77 2.88 3.02
N THR A 119 -15.88 2.01 2.52
CA THR A 119 -16.25 0.67 2.04
C THR A 119 -16.67 -0.25 3.18
N LEU A 120 -16.00 -0.19 4.34
CA LEU A 120 -16.39 -0.93 5.54
C LEU A 120 -17.75 -0.49 6.05
N VAL A 121 -17.98 0.82 6.15
CA VAL A 121 -19.27 1.35 6.62
C VAL A 121 -20.40 0.89 5.72
N VAL A 122 -20.23 1.00 4.39
CA VAL A 122 -21.24 0.52 3.42
C VAL A 122 -21.40 -1.00 3.49
N GLY A 123 -20.29 -1.73 3.64
CA GLY A 123 -20.29 -3.19 3.69
C GLY A 123 -21.04 -3.73 4.90
N ILE A 124 -20.69 -3.24 6.09
CA ILE A 124 -21.21 -3.71 7.37
C ILE A 124 -22.60 -3.15 7.65
N ALA A 125 -22.77 -1.82 7.61
CA ALA A 125 -24.03 -1.20 7.98
C ALA A 125 -25.09 -1.25 6.85
N GLY A 126 -24.68 -1.49 5.60
CA GLY A 126 -25.58 -1.51 4.44
C GLY A 126 -26.40 -2.80 4.27
N HIS A 127 -25.96 -3.92 4.86
CA HIS A 127 -26.63 -5.24 4.76
C HIS A 127 -27.30 -5.64 6.09
N GLY A 128 -27.95 -4.67 6.73
CA GLY A 128 -28.29 -4.63 8.16
C GLY A 128 -28.92 -5.86 8.83
N ASP A 129 -28.93 -5.72 10.16
CA ASP A 129 -29.61 -6.44 11.23
C ASP A 129 -28.88 -7.60 11.92
N ASP A 130 -27.73 -8.08 11.40
CA ASP A 130 -27.02 -9.18 12.05
C ASP A 130 -25.52 -8.94 12.26
N VAL A 131 -25.21 -8.20 13.34
CA VAL A 131 -23.84 -8.02 13.86
C VAL A 131 -23.14 -9.38 14.09
N SER A 132 -23.90 -10.44 14.37
CA SER A 132 -23.34 -11.80 14.52
C SER A 132 -22.68 -12.30 13.23
N LYS A 133 -23.19 -11.92 12.05
CA LYS A 133 -22.57 -12.31 10.76
C LYS A 133 -21.20 -11.66 10.57
N VAL A 134 -21.05 -10.41 11.00
CA VAL A 134 -19.78 -9.67 10.93
C VAL A 134 -18.76 -10.30 11.87
N GLY A 135 -19.16 -10.62 13.10
CA GLY A 135 -18.30 -11.34 14.05
C GLY A 135 -17.87 -12.72 13.54
N LYS A 136 -18.79 -13.51 12.96
CA LYS A 136 -18.48 -14.80 12.33
C LYS A 136 -17.51 -14.66 11.16
N LEU A 137 -17.68 -13.63 10.33
CA LEU A 137 -16.75 -13.33 9.24
C LEU A 137 -15.36 -13.01 9.80
N ALA A 138 -15.27 -12.16 10.82
CA ALA A 138 -14.01 -11.79 11.46
C ALA A 138 -13.27 -13.01 12.01
N VAL A 139 -13.95 -13.85 12.79
CA VAL A 139 -13.36 -15.07 13.37
C VAL A 139 -12.90 -16.04 12.27
N LYS A 140 -13.73 -16.29 11.24
CA LYS A 140 -13.32 -17.15 10.10
C LYS A 140 -12.09 -16.61 9.39
N THR A 141 -12.01 -15.30 9.22
CA THR A 141 -10.91 -14.62 8.54
C THR A 141 -9.61 -14.74 9.34
N ILE A 142 -9.66 -14.48 10.65
CA ILE A 142 -8.49 -14.59 11.53
C ILE A 142 -7.99 -16.04 11.60
N ILE A 143 -8.88 -17.01 11.76
CA ILE A 143 -8.50 -18.44 11.76
C ILE A 143 -7.86 -18.82 10.42
N TYR A 144 -8.44 -18.37 9.31
CA TYR A 144 -7.86 -18.62 7.98
C TYR A 144 -6.46 -18.02 7.86
N PHE A 145 -6.26 -16.76 8.25
CA PHE A 145 -4.94 -16.12 8.21
C PHE A 145 -3.93 -16.86 9.09
N GLU A 146 -4.35 -17.27 10.28
CA GLU A 146 -3.44 -17.95 11.20
C GLU A 146 -2.96 -19.29 10.64
N VAL A 147 -3.89 -20.09 10.13
CA VAL A 147 -3.57 -21.40 9.56
C VAL A 147 -2.67 -21.26 8.33
N VAL A 148 -2.99 -20.33 7.42
CA VAL A 148 -2.24 -20.15 6.18
C VAL A 148 -0.85 -19.56 6.42
N THR A 149 -0.72 -18.56 7.31
CA THR A 149 0.57 -18.00 7.71
C THR A 149 1.45 -19.04 8.41
N THR A 150 0.85 -19.91 9.24
CA THR A 150 1.57 -21.02 9.86
C THR A 150 2.16 -21.96 8.82
N PHE A 151 1.41 -22.34 7.78
CA PHE A 151 1.96 -23.13 6.68
C PHE A 151 3.10 -22.40 5.95
N ALA A 152 3.00 -21.08 5.76
CA ALA A 152 4.05 -20.27 5.15
C ALA A 152 5.37 -20.32 5.97
N LEU A 153 5.28 -20.22 7.31
CA LEU A 153 6.43 -20.36 8.22
C LEU A 153 7.14 -21.71 8.06
N PHE A 154 6.36 -22.79 8.05
CA PHE A 154 6.89 -24.14 7.93
C PHE A 154 7.53 -24.40 6.56
N ILE A 155 6.95 -23.87 5.47
CA ILE A 155 7.55 -23.96 4.14
C ILE A 155 8.87 -23.19 4.10
N GLY A 156 8.93 -21.97 4.65
CA GLY A 156 10.16 -21.20 4.76
C GLY A 156 11.25 -21.95 5.53
N LEU A 157 10.88 -22.53 6.67
CA LEU A 157 11.79 -23.32 7.50
C LEU A 157 12.31 -24.56 6.77
N ALA A 158 11.41 -25.32 6.14
CA ALA A 158 11.76 -26.52 5.40
C ALA A 158 12.73 -26.18 4.27
N MET A 159 12.42 -25.16 3.47
CA MET A 159 13.26 -24.73 2.35
C MET A 159 14.63 -24.22 2.82
N ALA A 160 14.71 -23.49 3.93
CA ALA A 160 15.98 -23.05 4.49
C ALA A 160 16.87 -24.23 4.94
N ASN A 161 16.28 -25.29 5.51
CA ASN A 161 17.03 -26.49 5.93
C ASN A 161 17.41 -27.41 4.77
N LEU A 162 16.58 -27.48 3.71
CA LEU A 162 16.85 -28.30 2.53
C LEU A 162 17.90 -27.66 1.60
N VAL A 163 17.73 -26.38 1.27
CA VAL A 163 18.60 -25.67 0.31
C VAL A 163 19.88 -25.15 0.97
N LYS A 164 19.82 -24.87 2.28
CA LYS A 164 20.89 -24.27 3.07
C LYS A 164 21.48 -23.03 2.41
N PRO A 165 20.67 -21.98 2.18
CA PRO A 165 21.09 -20.82 1.40
C PRO A 165 22.24 -20.03 2.06
N GLY A 166 22.42 -20.12 3.38
CA GLY A 166 23.49 -19.41 4.10
C GLY A 166 24.79 -20.20 4.24
N ALA A 167 24.80 -21.49 3.88
CA ALA A 167 26.00 -22.30 3.97
C ALA A 167 27.04 -21.86 2.93
N GLY A 168 28.25 -21.51 3.41
CA GLY A 168 29.36 -21.07 2.56
C GLY A 168 29.35 -19.58 2.21
N VAL A 169 28.50 -18.78 2.86
CA VAL A 169 28.54 -17.32 2.75
C VAL A 169 29.79 -16.81 3.48
N ILE A 170 30.65 -16.09 2.77
CA ILE A 170 31.82 -15.42 3.37
C ILE A 170 31.35 -14.04 3.85
N LEU A 171 31.26 -13.86 5.17
CA LEU A 171 30.92 -12.57 5.76
C LEU A 171 32.11 -11.60 5.63
N PRO A 172 31.89 -10.32 5.29
CA PRO A 172 32.94 -9.31 5.34
C PRO A 172 33.54 -9.23 6.75
N ALA A 173 34.86 -9.02 6.85
CA ALA A 173 35.61 -9.01 8.12
C ALA A 173 35.09 -7.97 9.13
N ASP A 174 34.43 -6.90 8.66
CA ASP A 174 33.89 -5.81 9.49
C ASP A 174 32.48 -6.09 10.06
N ALA A 175 31.90 -7.28 9.80
CA ALA A 175 30.56 -7.63 10.28
C ALA A 175 30.48 -7.90 11.79
N GLY A 176 31.61 -8.10 12.47
CA GLY A 176 31.65 -8.37 13.91
C GLY A 176 31.24 -7.18 14.79
N ASP A 177 31.59 -5.95 14.38
CA ASP A 177 31.35 -4.74 15.18
C ASP A 177 29.90 -4.23 15.09
N THR A 178 29.10 -4.70 14.13
CA THR A 178 27.69 -4.32 13.99
C THR A 178 26.73 -5.19 14.82
N VAL A 179 27.13 -6.41 15.19
CA VAL A 179 26.27 -7.35 15.94
C VAL A 179 26.12 -6.95 17.41
N THR A 180 27.17 -6.42 18.04
CA THR A 180 27.14 -5.94 19.44
C THR A 180 26.23 -4.72 19.64
N SER A 181 25.98 -3.93 18.59
CA SER A 181 25.04 -2.79 18.64
C SER A 181 23.56 -3.21 18.58
N LEU A 182 23.27 -4.43 18.09
CA LEU A 182 21.90 -4.96 17.97
C LEU A 182 21.43 -5.65 19.25
N GLU A 183 22.35 -6.19 20.06
CA GLU A 183 22.04 -6.78 21.39
C GLU A 183 21.42 -5.77 22.37
N GLN A 184 21.59 -4.45 22.14
CA GLN A 184 21.07 -3.40 23.02
C GLN A 184 19.63 -2.95 22.69
N LYS A 185 19.06 -3.35 21.55
CA LYS A 185 17.63 -3.12 21.25
C LYS A 185 16.81 -4.36 21.60
N ASN A 186 16.78 -4.70 22.89
CA ASN A 186 15.72 -5.56 23.43
C ASN A 186 14.38 -4.86 23.17
N THR A 187 13.75 -5.22 22.07
CA THR A 187 12.40 -4.78 21.75
C THR A 187 11.49 -5.64 22.61
N GLU A 188 11.21 -5.20 23.83
CA GLU A 188 10.22 -5.86 24.68
C GLU A 188 8.88 -5.86 23.95
N ILE A 189 8.48 -7.04 23.48
CA ILE A 189 7.10 -7.32 23.05
C ILE A 189 6.26 -7.25 24.32
N SER A 190 5.48 -6.18 24.45
CA SER A 190 4.75 -5.89 25.67
C SER A 190 3.27 -5.84 25.33
N TRP A 191 2.50 -6.78 25.86
CA TRP A 191 1.10 -7.02 25.49
C TRP A 191 0.23 -5.75 25.47
N ASP A 192 0.52 -4.76 26.31
CA ASP A 192 -0.11 -3.46 26.30
C ASP A 192 0.14 -2.70 24.99
N LYS A 193 1.40 -2.60 24.53
CA LYS A 193 1.78 -1.92 23.28
C LYS A 193 1.13 -2.58 22.07
N GLU A 194 1.14 -3.91 22.00
CA GLU A 194 0.51 -4.65 20.90
C GLU A 194 -1.03 -4.49 20.88
N MET A 195 -1.70 -4.41 22.03
CA MET A 195 -3.15 -4.18 22.08
C MET A 195 -3.54 -2.79 21.56
N PHE A 196 -2.74 -1.76 21.89
CA PHE A 196 -2.97 -0.38 21.44
C PHE A 196 -2.69 -0.18 19.93
N LEU A 197 -2.12 -1.17 19.23
CA LEU A 197 -2.04 -1.15 17.76
C LEU A 197 -3.42 -1.32 17.09
N ILE A 198 -4.35 -2.00 17.77
CA ILE A 198 -5.71 -2.25 17.26
C ILE A 198 -6.66 -1.12 17.64
N ILE A 199 -6.58 -0.63 18.89
CA ILE A 199 -7.45 0.40 19.43
C ILE A 199 -6.68 1.73 19.45
N PRO A 200 -6.89 2.63 18.47
CA PRO A 200 -6.16 3.90 18.44
C PRO A 200 -6.73 4.88 19.46
N GLU A 201 -5.88 5.81 19.93
CA GLU A 201 -6.30 6.91 20.81
C GLU A 201 -7.42 7.77 20.19
N ASN A 202 -7.32 8.02 18.88
CA ASN A 202 -8.38 8.65 18.10
C ASN A 202 -8.27 8.31 16.60
N PHE A 203 -9.38 8.46 15.90
CA PHE A 203 -9.49 8.14 14.46
C PHE A 203 -8.51 8.95 13.60
N PHE A 204 -8.37 10.25 13.88
CA PHE A 204 -7.54 11.13 13.05
C PHE A 204 -6.05 10.84 13.19
N VAL A 205 -5.59 10.43 14.38
CA VAL A 205 -4.22 9.99 14.64
C VAL A 205 -3.97 8.66 13.93
N ALA A 206 -4.92 7.71 13.98
CA ALA A 206 -4.81 6.47 13.21
C ALA A 206 -4.70 6.74 11.70
N ALA A 207 -5.55 7.64 11.19
CA ALA A 207 -5.54 8.06 9.79
C ALA A 207 -4.24 8.76 9.39
N TYR A 208 -3.74 9.67 10.24
CA TYR A 208 -2.51 10.44 9.99
C TYR A 208 -1.27 9.54 10.01
N ASN A 209 -1.19 8.62 10.97
CA ASN A 209 -0.06 7.70 11.12
C ASN A 209 -0.10 6.53 10.12
N GLY A 210 -1.13 6.41 9.29
CA GLY A 210 -1.29 5.27 8.37
C GLY A 210 -1.54 3.94 9.09
N SER A 211 -2.11 3.98 10.31
CA SER A 211 -2.50 2.76 11.03
C SER A 211 -3.78 2.19 10.42
N ILE A 212 -3.62 1.39 9.36
CA ILE A 212 -4.74 0.77 8.64
C ILE A 212 -5.60 -0.06 9.60
N LEU A 213 -4.98 -0.81 10.50
CA LEU A 213 -5.72 -1.63 11.45
C LEU A 213 -6.56 -0.80 12.43
N GLY A 214 -6.01 0.31 12.94
CA GLY A 214 -6.77 1.24 13.77
C GLY A 214 -7.93 1.89 13.01
N VAL A 215 -7.73 2.24 11.74
CA VAL A 215 -8.79 2.76 10.85
C VAL A 215 -9.90 1.72 10.65
N VAL A 216 -9.54 0.45 10.46
CA VAL A 216 -10.51 -0.67 10.35
C VAL A 216 -11.31 -0.81 11.65
N PHE A 217 -10.65 -0.79 12.81
CA PHE A 217 -11.33 -0.86 14.11
C PHE A 217 -12.35 0.27 14.27
N CYS A 218 -11.94 1.52 14.02
CA CYS A 218 -12.83 2.68 14.06
C CYS A 218 -13.99 2.54 13.06
N ALA A 219 -13.74 2.08 11.85
CA ALA A 219 -14.77 1.89 10.83
C ALA A 219 -15.80 0.82 11.25
N VAL A 220 -15.36 -0.29 11.86
CA VAL A 220 -16.25 -1.34 12.40
C VAL A 220 -17.10 -0.78 13.54
N MET A 221 -16.50 -0.08 14.50
CA MET A 221 -17.24 0.55 15.62
C MET A 221 -18.25 1.58 15.12
N PHE A 222 -17.86 2.43 14.16
CA PHE A 222 -18.75 3.39 13.51
C PHE A 222 -19.89 2.70 12.77
N SER A 223 -19.61 1.57 12.10
CA SER A 223 -20.63 0.77 11.41
C SER A 223 -21.65 0.20 12.38
N CYS A 224 -21.19 -0.37 13.51
CA CYS A 224 -22.07 -0.86 14.57
C CYS A 224 -22.95 0.27 15.14
N ALA A 225 -22.38 1.43 15.43
CA ALA A 225 -23.14 2.60 15.88
C ALA A 225 -24.17 3.07 14.84
N THR A 226 -23.80 3.06 13.56
CA THR A 226 -24.70 3.40 12.43
C THR A 226 -25.87 2.41 12.32
N MET A 227 -25.66 1.13 12.64
CA MET A 227 -26.73 0.12 12.68
C MET A 227 -27.69 0.32 13.85
N LEU A 228 -27.20 0.83 14.99
CA LEU A 228 -27.99 1.12 16.19
C LEU A 228 -28.73 2.48 16.10
N ALA A 229 -28.30 3.37 15.22
CA ALA A 229 -28.92 4.67 15.00
C ALA A 229 -30.32 4.56 14.39
N ASP A 230 -31.09 5.66 14.45
CA ASP A 230 -32.38 5.73 13.79
C ASP A 230 -32.26 5.56 12.26
N LYS A 231 -33.35 5.11 11.62
CA LYS A 231 -33.36 4.78 10.18
C LYS A 231 -32.94 5.97 9.30
N THR A 232 -33.27 7.20 9.69
CA THR A 232 -32.96 8.40 8.91
C THR A 232 -31.46 8.68 8.94
N SER A 233 -30.86 8.71 10.13
CA SER A 233 -29.43 8.89 10.34
C SER A 233 -28.62 7.78 9.65
N ARG A 234 -29.05 6.53 9.80
CA ARG A 234 -28.44 5.36 9.16
C ARG A 234 -28.40 5.49 7.64
N ASN A 235 -29.56 5.75 7.02
CA ASN A 235 -29.65 5.85 5.56
C ASN A 235 -28.82 7.01 5.01
N PHE A 236 -28.78 8.14 5.73
CA PHE A 236 -27.98 9.29 5.35
C PHE A 236 -26.48 8.97 5.39
N MET A 237 -25.98 8.36 6.48
CA MET A 237 -24.59 7.95 6.61
C MET A 237 -24.18 6.91 5.55
N LEU A 238 -25.05 5.96 5.25
CA LEU A 238 -24.82 4.98 4.17
C LEU A 238 -24.71 5.67 2.80
N ARG A 239 -25.54 6.68 2.53
CA ARG A 239 -25.48 7.43 1.26
C ARG A 239 -24.17 8.21 1.13
N ILE A 240 -23.72 8.87 2.21
CA ILE A 240 -22.43 9.57 2.24
C ILE A 240 -21.29 8.60 1.94
N ASN A 241 -21.20 7.52 2.71
CA ASN A 241 -20.09 6.56 2.59
C ASN A 241 -20.13 5.82 1.25
N SER A 242 -21.31 5.49 0.73
CA SER A 242 -21.44 4.91 -0.61
C SER A 242 -20.90 5.85 -1.68
N SER A 243 -21.29 7.13 -1.63
CA SER A 243 -20.81 8.13 -2.59
C SER A 243 -19.29 8.36 -2.46
N LEU A 244 -18.78 8.45 -1.23
CA LEU A 244 -17.35 8.59 -0.96
C LEU A 244 -16.56 7.42 -1.55
N SER A 245 -16.99 6.18 -1.30
CA SER A 245 -16.32 4.99 -1.82
C SER A 245 -16.25 4.99 -3.35
N GLN A 246 -17.34 5.39 -4.03
CA GLN A 246 -17.39 5.46 -5.49
C GLN A 246 -16.41 6.50 -6.06
N VAL A 247 -16.32 7.67 -5.42
CA VAL A 247 -15.36 8.71 -5.81
C VAL A 247 -13.93 8.22 -5.55
N MET A 248 -13.67 7.57 -4.42
CA MET A 248 -12.35 7.02 -4.11
C MET A 248 -11.93 5.93 -5.11
N PHE A 249 -12.84 5.07 -5.58
CA PHE A 249 -12.52 4.13 -6.66
C PHE A 249 -12.10 4.84 -7.96
N LYS A 250 -12.74 5.97 -8.31
CA LYS A 250 -12.29 6.79 -9.46
C LYS A 250 -10.93 7.44 -9.20
N PHE A 251 -10.68 7.87 -7.96
CA PHE A 251 -9.37 8.37 -7.52
C PHE A 251 -8.28 7.30 -7.76
N VAL A 252 -8.52 6.05 -7.34
CA VAL A 252 -7.59 4.93 -7.60
C VAL A 252 -7.22 4.87 -9.08
N GLY A 253 -8.20 4.94 -9.98
CA GLY A 253 -7.96 4.96 -11.42
C GLY A 253 -7.02 6.07 -11.89
N LEU A 254 -7.13 7.28 -11.31
CA LEU A 254 -6.24 8.40 -11.63
C LEU A 254 -4.81 8.14 -11.18
N VAL A 255 -4.61 7.67 -9.95
CA VAL A 255 -3.28 7.36 -9.41
C VAL A 255 -2.63 6.21 -10.19
N MET A 256 -3.41 5.23 -10.63
CA MET A 256 -2.93 4.11 -11.41
C MET A 256 -2.36 4.51 -12.78
N ASN A 257 -2.80 5.62 -13.37
CA ASN A 257 -2.19 6.14 -14.60
C ASN A 257 -0.75 6.61 -14.40
N TYR A 258 -0.37 7.00 -13.17
CA TYR A 258 0.99 7.36 -12.81
C TYR A 258 1.85 6.14 -12.42
N ALA A 259 1.23 4.97 -12.18
CA ALA A 259 1.92 3.78 -11.69
C ALA A 259 3.16 3.37 -12.53
N PRO A 260 3.14 3.36 -13.88
CA PRO A 260 4.32 3.00 -14.66
C PRO A 260 5.53 3.89 -14.35
N ILE A 261 5.32 5.21 -14.22
CA ILE A 261 6.39 6.16 -13.90
C ILE A 261 6.91 5.91 -12.49
N GLY A 262 6.01 5.87 -11.51
CA GLY A 262 6.37 5.68 -10.10
C GLY A 262 7.15 4.39 -9.86
N ILE A 263 6.66 3.28 -10.42
CA ILE A 263 7.27 1.95 -10.29
C ILE A 263 8.65 1.90 -10.96
N GLY A 264 8.76 2.41 -12.20
CA GLY A 264 10.05 2.43 -12.91
C GLY A 264 11.11 3.23 -12.16
N CYS A 265 10.74 4.41 -11.64
CA CYS A 265 11.63 5.24 -10.84
C CYS A 265 12.00 4.61 -9.49
N ALA A 266 11.06 3.94 -8.82
CA ALA A 266 11.33 3.23 -7.58
C ALA A 266 12.36 2.10 -7.79
N LEU A 267 12.19 1.29 -8.83
CA LEU A 267 13.16 0.23 -9.17
C LEU A 267 14.52 0.79 -9.60
N ALA A 268 14.55 1.88 -10.35
CA ALA A 268 15.80 2.56 -10.72
C ALA A 268 16.59 3.02 -9.48
N ALA A 269 15.90 3.59 -8.48
CA ALA A 269 16.51 4.02 -7.24
C ALA A 269 17.04 2.85 -6.40
N THR A 270 16.27 1.75 -6.32
CA THR A 270 16.68 0.54 -5.59
C THR A 270 17.90 -0.11 -6.22
N VAL A 271 17.91 -0.30 -7.55
CA VAL A 271 19.05 -0.89 -8.27
C VAL A 271 20.25 0.05 -8.25
N GLY A 272 20.05 1.35 -8.44
CA GLY A 272 21.13 2.34 -8.41
C GLY A 272 21.79 2.49 -7.04
N SER A 273 21.04 2.27 -5.94
CA SER A 273 21.56 2.36 -4.57
C SER A 273 22.29 1.09 -4.13
N ASN A 274 21.70 -0.08 -4.40
CA ASN A 274 22.20 -1.35 -3.89
C ASN A 274 23.12 -2.08 -4.88
N GLY A 275 23.12 -1.68 -6.16
CA GLY A 275 23.83 -2.37 -7.23
C GLY A 275 23.24 -3.73 -7.56
N ILE A 276 23.45 -4.19 -8.80
CA ILE A 276 23.00 -5.53 -9.22
C ILE A 276 23.87 -6.65 -8.62
N SER A 277 25.08 -6.31 -8.13
CA SER A 277 26.03 -7.25 -7.52
C SER A 277 25.57 -7.76 -6.14
N VAL A 278 24.80 -6.97 -5.39
CA VAL A 278 24.19 -7.44 -4.13
C VAL A 278 23.17 -8.55 -4.39
N LEU A 279 22.45 -8.50 -5.52
CA LEU A 279 21.56 -9.59 -5.95
C LEU A 279 22.34 -10.87 -6.28
N ALA A 280 23.60 -10.77 -6.72
CA ALA A 280 24.43 -11.94 -7.02
C ALA A 280 24.89 -12.67 -5.75
N ASN A 281 25.35 -11.93 -4.72
CA ASN A 281 25.79 -12.50 -3.44
C ASN A 281 24.64 -13.10 -2.63
N LEU A 282 23.43 -12.53 -2.75
CA LEU A 282 22.20 -13.07 -2.16
C LEU A 282 21.42 -13.97 -3.13
N GLY A 283 21.97 -14.29 -4.30
CA GLY A 283 21.23 -14.98 -5.36
C GLY A 283 20.68 -16.34 -4.91
N LYS A 284 21.43 -17.07 -4.09
CA LYS A 284 20.97 -18.35 -3.50
C LYS A 284 19.82 -18.14 -2.51
N LEU A 285 19.87 -17.08 -1.70
CA LEU A 285 18.80 -16.71 -0.77
C LEU A 285 17.53 -16.29 -1.53
N ILE A 286 17.68 -15.41 -2.52
CA ILE A 286 16.60 -14.90 -3.36
C ILE A 286 15.95 -16.04 -4.15
N GLY A 287 16.74 -16.91 -4.77
CA GLY A 287 16.24 -18.08 -5.49
C GLY A 287 15.47 -19.04 -4.58
N CYS A 288 15.98 -19.29 -3.37
CA CYS A 288 15.30 -20.09 -2.36
C CYS A 288 13.95 -19.47 -1.95
N LEU A 289 13.90 -18.15 -1.73
CA LEU A 289 12.67 -17.42 -1.42
C LEU A 289 11.62 -17.57 -2.53
N TYR A 290 11.97 -17.30 -3.79
CA TYR A 290 11.02 -17.42 -4.90
C TYR A 290 10.55 -18.85 -5.12
N ALA A 291 11.43 -19.85 -4.99
CA ALA A 291 11.05 -21.25 -5.03
C ALA A 291 10.06 -21.59 -3.91
N SER A 292 10.30 -21.09 -2.70
CA SER A 292 9.43 -21.29 -1.54
C SER A 292 8.05 -20.65 -1.75
N LEU A 293 8.00 -19.42 -2.27
CA LEU A 293 6.75 -18.73 -2.60
C LEU A 293 5.96 -19.48 -3.68
N PHE A 294 6.64 -20.00 -4.70
CA PHE A 294 6.00 -20.80 -5.74
C PHE A 294 5.43 -22.11 -5.17
N ILE A 295 6.18 -22.79 -4.31
CA ILE A 295 5.72 -23.98 -3.58
C ILE A 295 4.51 -23.64 -2.70
N PHE A 296 4.54 -22.52 -1.99
CA PHE A 296 3.42 -22.06 -1.17
C PHE A 296 2.15 -21.82 -2.00
N VAL A 297 2.27 -21.17 -3.16
CA VAL A 297 1.13 -20.99 -4.08
C VAL A 297 0.57 -22.34 -4.54
N LEU A 298 1.43 -23.29 -4.90
CA LEU A 298 1.00 -24.59 -5.44
C LEU A 298 0.46 -25.56 -4.38
N ILE A 299 1.04 -25.59 -3.19
CA ILE A 299 0.72 -26.59 -2.15
C ILE A 299 -0.33 -26.07 -1.17
N ILE A 300 -0.41 -24.75 -0.96
CA ILE A 300 -1.35 -24.16 -0.01
C ILE A 300 -2.49 -23.44 -0.74
N LEU A 301 -2.18 -22.39 -1.51
CA LEU A 301 -3.22 -21.55 -2.10
C LEU A 301 -4.03 -22.24 -3.20
N LEU A 302 -3.39 -23.02 -4.07
CA LEU A 302 -4.07 -23.73 -5.15
C LEU A 302 -5.06 -24.79 -4.62
N PRO A 303 -4.70 -25.68 -3.67
CA PRO A 303 -5.67 -26.59 -3.07
C PRO A 303 -6.82 -25.88 -2.37
N ILE A 304 -6.56 -24.76 -1.67
CA ILE A 304 -7.63 -23.94 -1.08
C ILE A 304 -8.60 -23.47 -2.19
N MET A 305 -8.09 -22.90 -3.28
CA MET A 305 -8.93 -22.48 -4.40
C MET A 305 -9.75 -23.62 -5.00
N LEU A 306 -9.16 -24.81 -5.13
CA LEU A 306 -9.85 -26.00 -5.67
C LEU A 306 -10.94 -26.51 -4.72
N ILE A 307 -10.66 -26.60 -3.41
CA ILE A 307 -11.62 -27.04 -2.39
C ILE A 307 -12.84 -26.12 -2.33
N PHE A 308 -12.62 -24.80 -2.46
CA PHE A 308 -13.69 -23.81 -2.44
C PHE A 308 -14.27 -23.50 -3.84
N ASN A 309 -13.89 -24.27 -4.86
CA ASN A 309 -14.36 -24.11 -6.25
C ASN A 309 -14.17 -22.69 -6.82
N ILE A 310 -13.09 -22.01 -6.44
CA ILE A 310 -12.73 -20.70 -6.98
C ILE A 310 -12.15 -20.91 -8.39
N PRO A 311 -12.60 -20.15 -9.42
CA PRO A 311 -12.09 -20.31 -10.77
C PRO A 311 -10.63 -19.83 -10.84
N VAL A 312 -9.68 -20.78 -10.74
CA VAL A 312 -8.24 -20.53 -10.61
C VAL A 312 -7.72 -19.53 -11.65
N PHE A 313 -7.98 -19.77 -12.94
CA PHE A 313 -7.52 -18.89 -14.00
C PHE A 313 -8.17 -17.50 -13.94
N GLY A 314 -9.46 -17.44 -13.62
CA GLY A 314 -10.18 -16.18 -13.43
C GLY A 314 -9.62 -15.37 -12.27
N PHE A 315 -9.30 -16.04 -11.15
CA PHE A 315 -8.72 -15.42 -9.97
C PHE A 315 -7.34 -14.84 -10.27
N PHE A 316 -6.42 -15.63 -10.85
CA PHE A 316 -5.09 -15.14 -11.24
C PHE A 316 -5.16 -13.97 -12.22
N LYS A 317 -6.11 -13.99 -13.16
CA LYS A 317 -6.34 -12.86 -14.06
C LYS A 317 -6.80 -11.61 -13.29
N ALA A 318 -7.70 -11.75 -12.32
CA ALA A 318 -8.18 -10.63 -11.50
C ALA A 318 -7.07 -10.04 -10.60
N VAL A 319 -6.24 -10.88 -9.98
CA VAL A 319 -5.18 -10.42 -9.07
C VAL A 319 -3.88 -10.03 -9.77
N SER A 320 -3.71 -10.34 -11.05
CA SER A 320 -2.48 -10.07 -11.81
C SER A 320 -2.00 -8.62 -11.71
N GLN A 321 -2.92 -7.66 -11.79
CA GLN A 321 -2.59 -6.24 -11.73
C GLN A 321 -2.22 -5.77 -10.31
N PRO A 322 -3.03 -6.02 -9.26
CA PRO A 322 -2.61 -5.76 -7.88
C PRO A 322 -1.28 -6.43 -7.51
N TRP A 323 -1.09 -7.69 -7.93
CA TRP A 323 0.15 -8.42 -7.68
C TRP A 323 1.35 -7.73 -8.34
N LEU A 324 1.24 -7.35 -9.62
CA LEU A 324 2.33 -6.65 -10.32
C LEU A 324 2.68 -5.32 -9.64
N ILE A 325 1.68 -4.58 -9.15
CA ILE A 325 1.90 -3.33 -8.40
C ILE A 325 2.67 -3.63 -7.11
N ALA A 326 2.20 -4.56 -6.28
CA ALA A 326 2.84 -4.92 -5.02
C ALA A 326 4.27 -5.42 -5.22
N PHE A 327 4.49 -6.25 -6.24
CA PHE A 327 5.80 -6.80 -6.58
C PHE A 327 6.80 -5.71 -6.96
N SER A 328 6.35 -4.74 -7.75
CA SER A 328 7.23 -3.75 -8.37
C SER A 328 7.47 -2.51 -7.51
N SER A 329 6.54 -2.20 -6.60
CA SER A 329 6.71 -1.16 -5.58
C SER A 329 7.34 -1.68 -4.29
N ALA A 330 7.48 -3.00 -4.14
CA ALA A 330 7.82 -3.69 -2.90
C ALA A 330 6.93 -3.29 -1.70
N SER A 331 5.68 -2.90 -1.97
CA SER A 331 4.74 -2.41 -0.96
C SER A 331 3.34 -2.97 -1.19
N SER A 332 2.85 -3.76 -0.23
CA SER A 332 1.47 -4.27 -0.22
C SER A 332 0.43 -3.14 -0.14
N GLU A 333 0.80 -2.01 0.48
CA GLU A 333 0.00 -0.79 0.62
C GLU A 333 -0.34 -0.23 -0.78
N SER A 334 0.66 -0.10 -1.64
CA SER A 334 0.49 0.42 -3.00
C SER A 334 -0.53 -0.33 -3.88
N ALA A 335 -0.74 -1.63 -3.60
CA ALA A 335 -1.65 -2.48 -4.33
C ALA A 335 -3.05 -2.56 -3.71
N LEU A 336 -3.20 -2.13 -2.45
CA LEU A 336 -4.40 -2.29 -1.64
C LEU A 336 -5.65 -1.74 -2.35
N PRO A 337 -5.67 -0.49 -2.87
CA PRO A 337 -6.87 0.04 -3.50
C PRO A 337 -7.26 -0.73 -4.78
N LYS A 338 -6.27 -1.25 -5.53
CA LYS A 338 -6.54 -2.01 -6.75
C LYS A 338 -7.00 -3.44 -6.44
N ALA A 339 -6.45 -4.05 -5.39
CA ALA A 339 -6.92 -5.36 -4.91
C ALA A 339 -8.40 -5.29 -4.53
N PHE A 340 -8.80 -4.22 -3.84
CA PHE A 340 -10.20 -3.92 -3.51
C PHE A 340 -11.12 -3.87 -4.73
N GLU A 341 -10.76 -3.03 -5.71
CA GLU A 341 -11.54 -2.86 -6.94
C GLU A 341 -11.66 -4.19 -7.71
N ARG A 342 -10.55 -4.92 -7.88
CA ARG A 342 -10.51 -6.18 -8.64
C ARG A 342 -11.28 -7.31 -7.96
N MET A 343 -11.24 -7.42 -6.63
CA MET A 343 -12.03 -8.44 -5.93
C MET A 343 -13.54 -8.14 -5.99
N ARG A 344 -13.93 -6.86 -6.00
CA ARG A 344 -15.32 -6.47 -6.23
C ARG A 344 -15.79 -6.80 -7.65
N GLU A 345 -14.98 -6.47 -8.67
CA GLU A 345 -15.26 -6.83 -10.07
C GLU A 345 -15.30 -8.34 -10.28
N PHE A 346 -14.50 -9.09 -9.53
CA PHE A 346 -14.51 -10.55 -9.52
C PHE A 346 -15.79 -11.16 -8.93
N GLY A 347 -16.57 -10.36 -8.17
CA GLY A 347 -17.86 -10.76 -7.61
C GLY A 347 -17.89 -10.88 -6.08
N CYS A 348 -16.82 -10.51 -5.38
CA CYS A 348 -16.79 -10.55 -3.92
C CYS A 348 -17.71 -9.48 -3.32
N PRO A 349 -18.56 -9.82 -2.32
CA PRO A 349 -19.41 -8.84 -1.65
C PRO A 349 -18.60 -7.71 -1.01
N ASN A 350 -19.14 -6.48 -1.01
CA ASN A 350 -18.48 -5.32 -0.41
C ASN A 350 -18.17 -5.52 1.08
N ALA A 351 -19.07 -6.18 1.82
CA ALA A 351 -18.88 -6.47 3.24
C ALA A 351 -17.66 -7.38 3.49
N VAL A 352 -17.49 -8.41 2.66
CA VAL A 352 -16.37 -9.35 2.76
C VAL A 352 -15.08 -8.67 2.33
N THR A 353 -15.08 -8.02 1.17
CA THR A 353 -13.90 -7.35 0.61
C THR A 353 -13.43 -6.19 1.53
N GLY A 354 -14.39 -5.40 2.01
CA GLY A 354 -14.23 -4.31 2.98
C GLY A 354 -13.43 -4.70 4.21
N PHE A 355 -13.69 -5.89 4.74
CA PHE A 355 -13.08 -6.37 5.98
C PHE A 355 -11.85 -7.23 5.74
N VAL A 356 -11.95 -8.22 4.86
CA VAL A 356 -10.92 -9.25 4.69
C VAL A 356 -9.64 -8.66 4.09
N ILE A 357 -9.73 -7.75 3.11
CA ILE A 357 -8.52 -7.23 2.46
C ILE A 357 -7.69 -6.34 3.41
N PRO A 358 -8.24 -5.33 4.12
CA PRO A 358 -7.46 -4.52 5.05
C PRO A 358 -6.96 -5.33 6.24
N CYS A 359 -7.77 -6.25 6.75
CA CYS A 359 -7.36 -7.13 7.84
C CYS A 359 -6.21 -8.04 7.39
N GLY A 360 -6.27 -8.58 6.17
CA GLY A 360 -5.21 -9.39 5.58
C GLY A 360 -3.91 -8.62 5.36
N TYR A 361 -3.99 -7.34 5.01
CA TYR A 361 -2.81 -6.47 4.92
C TYR A 361 -2.02 -6.42 6.24
N SER A 362 -2.70 -6.41 7.39
CA SER A 362 -2.03 -6.33 8.71
C SER A 362 -1.77 -7.68 9.37
N PHE A 363 -2.60 -8.69 9.12
CA PHE A 363 -2.55 -9.98 9.84
C PHE A 363 -2.18 -11.18 8.97
N ASN A 364 -2.15 -11.05 7.64
CA ASN A 364 -1.88 -12.14 6.70
C ASN A 364 -0.66 -11.87 5.83
N LEU A 365 0.47 -11.63 6.47
CA LEU A 365 1.75 -11.31 5.83
C LEU A 365 2.52 -12.57 5.40
N ASP A 366 1.87 -13.52 4.73
CA ASP A 366 2.42 -14.86 4.44
C ASP A 366 3.79 -14.82 3.76
N GLY A 367 3.97 -13.96 2.76
CA GLY A 367 5.23 -13.82 2.05
C GLY A 367 6.36 -13.26 2.93
N THR A 368 6.06 -12.25 3.76
CA THR A 368 7.01 -11.68 4.71
C THR A 368 7.38 -12.70 5.78
N THR A 369 6.39 -13.40 6.32
CA THR A 369 6.58 -14.40 7.37
C THR A 369 7.40 -15.60 6.85
N LEU A 370 7.13 -16.06 5.63
CA LEU A 370 7.95 -17.06 4.94
C LEU A 370 9.39 -16.56 4.78
N TYR A 371 9.57 -15.32 4.32
CA TYR A 371 10.89 -14.71 4.18
C TYR A 371 11.63 -14.61 5.52
N LEU A 372 10.96 -14.16 6.60
CA LEU A 372 11.57 -14.03 7.92
C LEU A 372 12.04 -15.38 8.46
N SER A 373 11.23 -16.43 8.31
CA SER A 373 11.62 -17.80 8.65
C SER A 373 12.89 -18.22 7.91
N LEU A 374 12.93 -17.99 6.61
CA LEU A 374 14.05 -18.34 5.75
C LEU A 374 15.31 -17.51 6.08
N ALA A 375 15.14 -16.20 6.28
CA ALA A 375 16.20 -15.25 6.61
C ALA A 375 16.82 -15.52 7.99
N SER A 376 16.02 -15.84 9.01
CA SER A 376 16.53 -16.20 10.34
C SER A 376 17.46 -17.42 10.28
N ILE A 377 17.06 -18.46 9.54
CA ILE A 377 17.88 -19.67 9.37
C ILE A 377 19.08 -19.40 8.47
N PHE A 378 18.93 -18.59 7.42
CA PHE A 378 20.04 -18.14 6.58
C PHE A 378 21.11 -17.44 7.41
N SER A 379 20.74 -16.50 8.28
CA SER A 379 21.67 -15.76 9.14
C SER A 379 22.43 -16.70 10.08
N ALA A 380 21.75 -17.68 10.67
CA ALA A 380 22.40 -18.70 11.50
C ALA A 380 23.39 -19.55 10.69
N GLN A 381 23.01 -19.97 9.49
CA GLN A 381 23.89 -20.74 8.59
C GLN A 381 25.11 -19.93 8.15
N ALA A 382 24.94 -18.65 7.82
CA ALA A 382 26.01 -17.74 7.44
C ALA A 382 26.99 -17.48 8.60
N ALA A 383 26.48 -17.46 9.84
CA ALA A 383 27.28 -17.39 11.06
C ALA A 383 27.93 -18.72 11.46
N GLY A 384 27.71 -19.80 10.70
CA GLY A 384 28.22 -21.13 11.02
C GLY A 384 27.54 -21.80 12.22
N LEU A 385 26.41 -21.27 12.69
CA LEU A 385 25.64 -21.81 13.80
C LEU A 385 24.76 -22.97 13.33
N ASN A 386 24.86 -24.11 14.02
CA ASN A 386 23.97 -25.23 13.80
C ASN A 386 22.83 -25.20 14.84
N LEU A 387 21.66 -24.71 14.43
CA LEU A 387 20.51 -24.59 15.32
C LEU A 387 19.75 -25.92 15.43
N PRO A 388 19.57 -26.48 16.63
CA PRO A 388 18.68 -27.62 16.85
C PRO A 388 17.25 -27.30 16.41
N VAL A 389 16.51 -28.32 15.96
CA VAL A 389 15.12 -28.17 15.50
C VAL A 389 14.23 -27.49 16.55
N ALA A 390 14.44 -27.78 17.84
CA ALA A 390 13.70 -27.13 18.93
C ALA A 390 13.89 -25.59 18.94
N THR A 391 15.13 -25.11 18.75
CA THR A 391 15.43 -23.68 18.67
C THR A 391 14.87 -23.05 17.40
N GLN A 392 14.88 -23.78 16.29
CA GLN A 392 14.26 -23.30 15.06
C GLN A 392 12.74 -23.15 15.21
N LEU A 393 12.08 -24.11 15.87
CA LEU A 393 10.65 -24.03 16.19
C LEU A 393 10.33 -22.89 17.16
N SER A 394 11.18 -22.63 18.16
CA SER A 394 10.98 -21.47 19.04
C SER A 394 11.11 -20.15 18.28
N ILE A 395 12.06 -20.05 17.34
CA ILE A 395 12.17 -18.87 16.45
C ILE A 395 10.88 -18.72 15.63
N LEU A 396 10.35 -19.80 15.04
CA LEU A 396 9.07 -19.71 14.31
C LEU A 396 7.92 -19.26 15.20
N GLY A 397 7.84 -19.74 16.45
CA GLY A 397 6.82 -19.30 17.41
C GLY A 397 6.93 -17.81 17.70
N THR A 398 8.14 -17.30 17.91
CA THR A 398 8.38 -15.86 18.11
C THR A 398 8.02 -15.06 16.84
N LEU A 399 8.39 -15.55 15.66
CA LEU A 399 8.05 -14.92 14.37
C LEU A 399 6.54 -14.92 14.11
N MET A 400 5.84 -16.00 14.47
CA MET A 400 4.38 -16.08 14.37
C MET A 400 3.75 -14.99 15.23
N LEU A 401 4.18 -14.84 16.48
CA LEU A 401 3.66 -13.83 17.39
C LEU A 401 4.00 -12.40 16.94
N SER A 402 5.25 -12.14 16.54
CA SER A 402 5.71 -10.80 16.15
C SER A 402 5.26 -10.36 14.75
N SER A 403 4.89 -11.30 13.88
CA SER A 403 4.34 -10.98 12.55
C SER A 403 2.91 -10.43 12.59
N LYS A 404 2.21 -10.56 13.73
CA LYS A 404 0.85 -10.06 13.91
C LYS A 404 0.88 -8.71 14.62
N GLY A 405 0.13 -7.73 14.12
CA GLY A 405 -0.02 -6.43 14.78
C GLY A 405 1.10 -5.42 14.50
N VAL A 406 2.32 -5.87 14.18
CA VAL A 406 3.33 -4.99 13.57
C VAL A 406 2.84 -4.70 12.15
N ALA A 407 2.24 -3.52 11.94
CA ALA A 407 1.93 -3.03 10.61
C ALA A 407 3.15 -3.25 9.71
N ALA A 408 2.94 -3.70 8.47
CA ALA A 408 4.00 -3.89 7.48
C ALA A 408 4.66 -2.54 7.16
N VAL A 409 5.47 -2.03 8.08
CA VAL A 409 6.38 -0.93 7.85
C VAL A 409 7.40 -1.50 6.91
N SER A 410 7.44 -0.95 5.69
CA SER A 410 8.54 -1.19 4.76
C SER A 410 9.81 -0.73 5.47
N TYR A 411 10.55 -1.64 6.09
CA TYR A 411 11.89 -1.39 6.57
C TYR A 411 12.80 -1.33 5.34
N PHE A 412 12.69 -0.23 4.59
CA PHE A 412 13.60 0.17 3.51
C PHE A 412 14.01 1.62 3.69
#